data_AF-A0A9P4S456-F1
#
_entry.id   AF-A0A9P4S456-F1
#
_cell.length_a   1.000
_cell.length_b   1.000
_cell.length_c   1.000
_cell.angle_alpha   90.00
_cell.angle_beta   90.00
_cell.angle_gamma   90.00
#
_symmetry.space_group_name_H-M   'P 1'
#
loop_
_entity.id
_entity.type
_entity.pdbx_description
1 polymer ?
#
loop_
_entity_poly.entity_id
_entity_poly.type
_entity_poly.pdbx_seq_one_letter_code
_entity_poly.pdbx_strand_id
1 'polypeptide(L)'
;MVEVRLRLKPVSKSCCSACSEEEVSKAREWLEKLDPDTIPKQIGDVSYSRSSGPGGQNVNKVNSKATLRLPLDQLLMHIPKLLHQGIRESRYYVKNSDALIIQADDSRKQRDNEHSCYTRLYSLVAEVGAKTIPGETSQAQRARVQNLQKGANENRLRRKKTHSNKKASRKKAGSEY
;
A
#
# COMPACT_ATOMS: atom_id res chain seq x y z
N MET A 1 -42.43 1.40 32.76
CA MET A 1 -41.72 1.15 31.48
C MET A 1 -40.52 2.07 31.44
N VAL A 2 -39.30 1.55 31.58
CA VAL A 2 -38.07 2.36 31.63
C VAL A 2 -37.23 1.98 30.41
N GLU A 3 -37.12 2.90 29.46
CA GLU A 3 -36.39 2.71 28.21
C GLU A 3 -34.88 2.74 28.49
N VAL A 4 -34.26 1.57 28.56
CA VAL A 4 -32.81 1.43 28.71
C VAL A 4 -32.16 1.63 27.35
N ARG A 5 -31.78 2.88 27.06
CA ARG A 5 -31.05 3.27 25.86
C ARG A 5 -29.61 2.72 25.93
N LEU A 6 -29.39 1.54 25.37
CA LEU A 6 -28.07 0.91 25.26
C LEU A 6 -27.16 1.79 24.38
N ARG A 7 -26.29 2.58 25.01
CA ARG A 7 -25.15 3.22 24.34
C ARG A 7 -24.18 2.13 23.92
N LEU A 8 -24.20 1.75 22.65
CA LEU A 8 -23.16 0.93 22.04
C LEU A 8 -21.85 1.75 22.04
N LYS A 9 -20.91 1.36 22.92
CA LYS A 9 -19.55 1.89 22.89
C LYS A 9 -18.86 1.38 21.61
N PRO A 10 -18.20 2.23 20.82
CA PRO A 10 -17.46 1.79 19.66
C PRO A 10 -16.32 0.85 20.10
N VAL A 11 -16.25 -0.30 19.45
CA VAL A 11 -15.22 -1.32 19.65
C VAL A 11 -13.88 -0.74 19.20
N SER A 12 -13.08 -0.29 20.17
CA SER A 12 -11.67 0.06 19.97
C SER A 12 -10.90 -1.18 19.51
N LYS A 13 -10.47 -1.19 18.25
CA LYS A 13 -9.48 -2.16 17.77
C LYS A 13 -8.09 -1.59 17.98
N SER A 14 -7.40 -2.08 19.02
CA SER A 14 -5.95 -2.01 19.16
C SER A 14 -5.30 -2.94 18.11
N CYS A 15 -4.08 -2.76 17.57
CA CYS A 15 -2.96 -1.87 17.82
C CYS A 15 -2.08 -1.94 16.56
N CYS A 16 -1.86 -0.83 15.89
CA CYS A 16 -0.61 -0.50 15.20
C CYS A 16 -0.61 1.03 15.11
N SER A 17 0.40 1.68 15.71
CA SER A 17 0.59 3.13 15.92
C SER A 17 -0.43 4.06 15.25
N ALA A 18 -1.20 4.79 16.05
CA ALA A 18 -2.19 5.77 15.63
C ALA A 18 -1.58 6.84 14.70
N CYS A 19 -1.56 6.55 13.41
CA CYS A 19 -1.58 7.57 12.38
C CYS A 19 -2.91 8.28 12.59
N SER A 20 -2.86 9.54 13.04
CA SER A 20 -4.09 10.28 13.34
C SER A 20 -5.00 10.26 12.11
N GLU A 21 -6.31 10.13 12.30
CA GLU A 21 -7.29 10.13 11.19
C GLU A 21 -7.08 11.35 10.26
N GLU A 22 -6.65 12.46 10.85
CA GLU A 22 -6.26 13.69 10.17
C GLU A 22 -5.01 13.55 9.28
N GLU A 23 -3.96 12.84 9.72
CA GLU A 23 -2.78 12.57 8.89
C GLU A 23 -3.12 11.67 7.70
N VAL A 24 -4.02 10.70 7.90
CA VAL A 24 -4.50 9.84 6.83
C VAL A 24 -5.32 10.65 5.82
N SER A 25 -6.20 11.56 6.27
CA SER A 25 -6.97 12.45 5.38
C SER A 25 -6.06 13.38 4.58
N LYS A 26 -5.10 14.03 5.24
CA LYS A 26 -4.11 14.91 4.57
C LYS A 26 -3.28 14.14 3.53
N ALA A 27 -2.88 12.92 3.85
CA ALA A 27 -2.14 12.08 2.91
C ALA A 27 -3.00 11.68 1.69
N ARG A 28 -4.31 11.45 1.87
CA ARG A 28 -5.24 11.18 0.76
C ARG A 28 -5.42 12.39 -0.14
N GLU A 29 -5.72 13.55 0.44
CA GLU A 29 -5.86 14.80 -0.33
C GLU A 29 -4.58 15.13 -1.11
N TRP A 30 -3.42 14.85 -0.52
CA TRP A 30 -2.14 15.01 -1.21
C TRP A 30 -1.97 14.01 -2.35
N LEU A 31 -2.36 12.74 -2.14
CA LEU A 31 -2.27 11.70 -3.17
C LEU A 31 -3.23 11.94 -4.34
N GLU A 32 -4.41 12.51 -4.09
CA GLU A 32 -5.36 12.92 -5.15
C GLU A 32 -4.81 14.06 -6.01
N LYS A 33 -3.96 14.91 -5.43
CA LYS A 33 -3.27 16.02 -6.11
C LYS A 33 -1.87 15.63 -6.60
N LEU A 34 -1.53 14.35 -6.55
CA LEU A 34 -0.24 13.86 -7.01
C LEU A 34 -0.26 13.83 -8.53
N ASP A 35 0.48 14.73 -9.14
CA ASP A 35 0.80 14.76 -10.56
C ASP A 35 2.30 14.48 -10.76
N PRO A 36 2.74 14.04 -11.96
CA PRO A 36 4.16 13.90 -12.27
C PRO A 36 4.99 15.17 -12.10
N ASP A 37 4.35 16.34 -12.11
CA ASP A 37 4.98 17.65 -11.90
C ASP A 37 4.89 18.15 -10.44
N THR A 38 4.16 17.45 -9.55
CA THR A 38 4.01 17.83 -8.13
C THR A 38 5.34 17.75 -7.37
N ILE A 39 6.24 16.85 -7.77
CA ILE A 39 7.60 16.78 -7.23
C ILE A 39 8.49 17.70 -8.08
N PRO A 40 9.03 18.80 -7.51
CA PRO A 40 9.88 19.72 -8.25
C PRO A 40 11.08 18.98 -8.85
N LYS A 41 11.25 19.10 -10.18
CA LYS A 41 12.37 18.48 -10.91
C LYS A 41 13.74 18.96 -10.41
N GLN A 42 13.79 20.11 -9.76
CA GLN A 42 15.00 20.71 -9.17
C GLN A 42 15.58 19.91 -8.00
N ILE A 43 14.78 19.06 -7.34
CA ILE A 43 15.24 18.20 -6.24
C ILE A 43 16.03 16.99 -6.79
N GLY A 44 15.75 16.60 -8.02
CA GLY A 44 16.34 15.44 -8.67
C GLY A 44 17.56 15.80 -9.51
N ASP A 45 18.69 15.19 -9.20
CA ASP A 45 19.88 15.27 -10.04
C ASP A 45 19.79 14.18 -11.12
N VAL A 46 19.67 14.61 -12.38
CA VAL A 46 19.67 13.71 -13.54
C VAL A 46 21.08 13.63 -14.10
N SER A 47 21.63 12.42 -14.14
CA SER A 47 22.91 12.12 -14.78
C SER A 47 22.71 11.16 -15.96
N TYR A 48 23.47 11.38 -17.03
CA TYR A 48 23.40 10.54 -18.22
C TYR A 48 24.65 9.67 -18.35
N SER A 49 24.45 8.40 -18.69
CA SER A 49 25.51 7.42 -18.86
C SER A 49 25.24 6.54 -20.07
N ARG A 50 26.20 5.67 -20.42
CA ARG A 50 26.03 4.71 -21.51
C ARG A 50 25.05 3.61 -21.09
N SER A 51 24.18 3.20 -22.02
CA SER A 51 23.30 2.05 -21.80
C SER A 51 24.11 0.76 -21.74
N SER A 52 23.62 -0.24 -21.02
CA SER A 52 24.34 -1.51 -20.82
C SER A 52 23.92 -2.60 -21.81
N GLY A 53 23.17 -2.23 -22.85
CA GLY A 53 22.60 -3.16 -23.83
C GLY A 53 23.64 -3.83 -24.73
N PRO A 54 23.26 -4.90 -25.46
CA PRO A 54 24.15 -5.63 -26.36
C PRO A 54 24.75 -4.68 -27.41
N GLY A 55 26.08 -4.75 -27.54
CA GLY A 55 26.90 -3.77 -28.22
C GLY A 55 26.45 -3.44 -29.65
N GLY A 56 26.25 -2.14 -29.90
CA GLY A 56 26.02 -1.56 -31.21
C GLY A 56 26.57 -0.13 -31.25
N GLN A 57 26.71 0.46 -32.45
CA GLN A 57 27.32 1.79 -32.61
C GLN A 57 26.72 2.84 -31.68
N ASN A 58 25.40 2.81 -31.46
CA ASN A 58 24.71 3.78 -30.60
C ASN A 58 25.00 3.59 -29.11
N VAL A 59 25.11 2.35 -28.63
CA VAL A 59 25.38 2.01 -27.20
C VAL A 59 26.77 2.50 -26.78
N ASN A 60 27.75 2.39 -27.67
CA ASN A 60 29.13 2.78 -27.38
C ASN A 60 29.37 4.29 -27.52
N LYS A 61 28.50 5.02 -28.23
CA LYS A 61 28.72 6.43 -28.61
C LYS A 61 27.83 7.41 -27.84
N VAL A 62 26.60 7.04 -27.49
CA VAL A 62 25.61 7.97 -26.93
C VAL A 62 25.31 7.63 -25.48
N ASN A 63 25.43 8.64 -24.60
CA ASN A 63 25.03 8.53 -23.20
C ASN A 63 23.50 8.60 -23.08
N SER A 64 22.77 7.57 -23.51
CA SER A 64 21.30 7.60 -23.53
C SER A 64 20.66 7.24 -22.19
N LYS A 65 21.31 6.43 -21.33
CA LYS A 65 20.75 6.01 -20.05
C LYS A 65 20.63 7.21 -19.10
N ALA A 66 19.45 7.42 -18.54
CA ALA A 66 19.22 8.42 -17.50
C ALA A 66 19.26 7.76 -16.12
N THR A 67 19.92 8.41 -15.17
CA THR A 67 19.92 8.05 -13.75
C THR A 67 19.48 9.27 -12.96
N LEU A 68 18.29 9.17 -12.38
CA LEU A 68 17.70 10.14 -11.47
C LEU A 68 18.13 9.79 -10.04
N ARG A 69 18.84 10.72 -9.40
CA ARG A 69 19.23 10.65 -8.00
C ARG A 69 18.42 11.67 -7.20
N LEU A 70 17.70 11.20 -6.19
CA LEU A 70 16.87 12.02 -5.32
C LEU A 70 17.32 11.83 -3.87
N PRO A 71 17.94 12.85 -3.24
CA PRO A 71 18.24 12.82 -1.82
C PRO A 71 16.97 12.60 -1.01
N LEU A 72 16.98 11.62 -0.09
CA LEU A 72 15.77 11.24 0.62
C LEU A 72 15.24 12.40 1.47
N ASP A 73 16.11 13.11 2.19
CA ASP A 73 15.72 14.24 3.04
C ASP A 73 14.90 15.31 2.29
N GLN A 74 15.35 15.70 1.10
CA GLN A 74 14.65 16.70 0.30
C GLN A 74 13.30 16.17 -0.21
N LEU A 75 13.25 14.89 -0.60
CA LEU A 75 12.02 14.25 -1.05
C LEU A 75 10.98 14.15 0.09
N LEU A 76 11.41 13.76 1.30
CA LEU A 76 10.53 13.58 2.45
C LEU A 76 9.89 14.88 2.94
N MET A 77 10.48 16.05 2.65
CA MET A 77 9.88 17.36 2.95
C MET A 77 8.60 17.62 2.14
N HIS A 78 8.51 17.08 0.93
CA HIS A 78 7.37 17.28 0.03
C HIS A 78 6.31 16.19 0.14
N ILE A 79 6.60 15.10 0.87
CA ILE A 79 5.77 13.90 0.94
C ILE A 79 5.19 13.73 2.36
N PRO A 80 3.91 13.31 2.51
CA PRO A 80 3.33 13.00 3.81
C PRO A 80 4.12 11.94 4.59
N LYS A 81 4.23 12.14 5.91
CA LYS A 81 4.99 11.26 6.83
C LYS A 81 4.60 9.78 6.74
N LEU A 82 3.34 9.49 6.44
CA LEU A 82 2.82 8.13 6.28
C LEU A 82 3.49 7.36 5.16
N LEU A 83 3.97 8.04 4.12
CA LEU A 83 4.60 7.40 2.96
C LEU A 83 6.11 7.22 3.17
N HIS A 84 6.71 7.90 4.16
CA HIS A 84 8.17 7.92 4.39
C HIS A 84 8.73 6.51 4.57
N GLN A 85 8.06 5.69 5.38
CA GLN A 85 8.50 4.32 5.62
C GLN A 85 8.39 3.47 4.35
N GLY A 86 7.29 3.56 3.61
CA GLY A 86 7.11 2.78 2.37
C GLY A 86 8.11 3.16 1.28
N ILE A 87 8.51 4.43 1.22
CA ILE A 87 9.57 4.91 0.30
C ILE A 87 10.94 4.35 0.71
N ARG A 88 11.26 4.30 2.02
CA ARG A 88 12.49 3.68 2.54
C ARG A 88 12.54 2.16 2.32
N GLU A 89 11.39 1.50 2.23
CA GLU A 89 11.28 0.07 1.91
C GLU A 89 11.30 -0.20 0.41
N SER A 90 11.33 0.84 -0.44
CA SER A 90 11.27 0.67 -1.89
C SER A 90 12.54 0.06 -2.48
N ARG A 91 12.40 -0.60 -3.63
CA ARG A 91 13.52 -1.18 -4.38
C ARG A 91 14.53 -0.15 -4.89
N TYR A 92 14.12 1.11 -5.00
CA TYR A 92 14.92 2.20 -5.55
C TYR A 92 15.73 2.93 -4.47
N TYR A 93 15.46 2.65 -3.19
CA TYR A 93 16.16 3.27 -2.08
C TYR A 93 17.54 2.64 -1.87
N VAL A 94 18.56 3.49 -1.79
CA VAL A 94 19.95 3.09 -1.55
C VAL A 94 20.40 3.60 -0.20
N LYS A 95 20.53 2.67 0.76
CA LYS A 95 20.89 2.94 2.17
C LYS A 95 22.21 3.69 2.33
N ASN A 96 23.23 3.36 1.54
CA ASN A 96 24.57 3.93 1.72
C ASN A 96 24.63 5.42 1.35
N SER A 97 23.81 5.85 0.41
CA SER A 97 23.80 7.23 -0.09
C SER A 97 22.59 8.02 0.37
N ASP A 98 21.74 7.42 1.20
CA ASP A 98 20.43 7.93 1.65
C ASP A 98 19.65 8.64 0.54
N ALA A 99 19.49 7.96 -0.58
CA ALA A 99 18.89 8.52 -1.79
C ALA A 99 18.08 7.47 -2.56
N LEU A 100 17.06 7.92 -3.26
CA LEU A 100 16.42 7.13 -4.31
C LEU A 100 17.22 7.24 -5.60
N ILE A 101 17.55 6.09 -6.17
CA ILE A 101 18.24 6.00 -7.46
C ILE A 101 17.31 5.26 -8.42
N ILE A 102 16.83 5.97 -9.44
CA ILE A 102 15.95 5.43 -10.48
C ILE A 102 16.69 5.55 -11.81
N GLN A 103 16.76 4.44 -12.55
CA GLN A 103 17.45 4.38 -13.83
C GLN A 103 16.48 3.95 -14.92
N ALA A 104 16.66 4.51 -16.11
CA ALA A 104 15.94 4.10 -17.31
C ALA A 104 16.85 4.19 -18.55
N ASP A 105 16.79 3.14 -19.38
CA ASP A 105 17.48 3.03 -20.66
C ASP A 105 16.58 2.41 -21.75
N ASP A 106 15.26 2.66 -21.65
CA ASP A 106 14.23 2.10 -22.53
C ASP A 106 14.29 2.67 -23.96
N SER A 107 14.72 3.93 -24.12
CA SER A 107 14.78 4.66 -25.39
C SER A 107 16.21 5.04 -25.77
N ARG A 108 16.40 5.34 -27.06
CA ARG A 108 17.64 5.93 -27.59
C ARG A 108 17.78 7.42 -27.25
N LYS A 109 16.69 8.09 -26.87
CA LYS A 109 16.69 9.53 -26.57
C LYS A 109 16.82 9.75 -25.07
N GLN A 110 17.74 10.62 -24.66
CA GLN A 110 17.98 10.98 -23.26
C GLN A 110 16.73 11.54 -22.57
N ARG A 111 16.00 12.45 -23.25
CA ARG A 111 14.77 13.07 -22.70
C ARG A 111 13.67 12.06 -22.42
N ASP A 112 13.49 11.08 -23.30
CA ASP A 112 12.49 10.02 -23.11
C ASP A 112 12.85 9.19 -21.86
N ASN A 113 14.12 8.86 -21.68
CA ASN A 113 14.59 8.11 -20.52
C ASN A 113 14.51 8.90 -19.21
N GLU A 114 14.77 10.21 -19.27
CA GLU A 114 14.54 11.11 -18.14
C GLU A 114 13.07 11.12 -17.74
N HIS A 115 12.15 11.27 -18.71
CA HIS A 115 10.71 11.19 -18.46
C HIS A 115 10.29 9.84 -17.86
N SER A 116 10.86 8.73 -18.35
CA SER A 116 10.66 7.40 -17.78
C SER A 116 11.10 7.30 -16.31
N CYS A 117 12.19 7.98 -15.91
CA CYS A 117 12.63 8.00 -14.52
C CYS A 117 11.58 8.69 -13.62
N TYR A 118 11.05 9.83 -14.04
CA TYR A 118 9.99 10.54 -13.30
C TYR A 118 8.68 9.76 -13.27
N THR A 119 8.33 9.07 -14.36
CA THR A 119 7.13 8.20 -14.39
C THR A 119 7.28 7.05 -13.39
N ARG A 120 8.46 6.41 -13.33
CA ARG A 120 8.74 5.35 -12.34
C ARG A 120 8.72 5.87 -10.90
N LEU A 121 9.19 7.09 -10.67
CA LEU A 121 9.10 7.76 -9.36
C LEU A 121 7.63 7.96 -8.96
N TYR A 122 6.82 8.51 -9.85
CA TYR A 122 5.39 8.70 -9.63
C TYR A 122 4.69 7.38 -9.31
N SER A 123 4.91 6.34 -10.12
CA SER A 123 4.35 5.00 -9.89
C SER A 123 4.75 4.45 -8.52
N LEU A 124 6.01 4.62 -8.12
CA LEU A 124 6.47 4.19 -6.79
C LEU A 124 5.69 4.90 -5.67
N VAL A 125 5.54 6.21 -5.74
CA VAL A 125 4.83 6.98 -4.71
C VAL A 125 3.35 6.59 -4.67
N ALA A 126 2.72 6.40 -5.84
CA ALA A 126 1.34 5.94 -5.94
C ALA A 126 1.14 4.52 -5.35
N GLU A 127 2.05 3.59 -5.65
CA GLU A 127 2.04 2.22 -5.10
C GLU A 127 2.22 2.22 -3.59
N VAL A 128 3.18 3.01 -3.08
CA VAL A 128 3.38 3.17 -1.64
C VAL A 128 2.14 3.74 -1.00
N GLY A 129 1.57 4.82 -1.56
CA GLY A 129 0.32 5.42 -1.10
C GLY A 129 -0.84 4.44 -1.02
N ALA A 130 -1.04 3.64 -2.06
CA ALA A 130 -2.08 2.61 -2.10
C ALA A 130 -1.89 1.51 -1.04
N LYS A 131 -0.63 1.20 -0.68
CA LYS A 131 -0.30 0.18 0.32
C LYS A 131 -0.40 0.72 1.76
N THR A 132 0.10 1.93 2.00
CA THR A 132 0.22 2.51 3.36
C THR A 132 -1.05 3.19 3.81
N ILE A 133 -1.75 3.86 2.89
CA ILE A 133 -3.04 4.47 3.19
C ILE A 133 -4.07 3.35 3.07
N PRO A 134 -4.68 2.89 4.17
CA PRO A 134 -5.79 1.97 4.06
C PRO A 134 -6.85 2.66 3.21
N GLY A 135 -7.04 2.14 1.99
CA GLY A 135 -8.13 2.57 1.13
C GLY A 135 -9.42 2.51 1.95
N GLU A 136 -10.32 3.46 1.75
CA GLU A 136 -11.69 3.28 2.22
C GLU A 136 -12.12 1.91 1.74
N THR A 137 -12.35 0.99 2.68
CA THR A 137 -12.66 -0.38 2.32
C THR A 137 -13.83 -0.32 1.35
N SER A 138 -13.58 -0.61 0.07
CA SER A 138 -14.62 -0.63 -0.95
C SER A 138 -15.80 -1.42 -0.38
N GLN A 139 -17.02 -0.95 -0.60
CA GLN A 139 -18.22 -1.58 -0.04
C GLN A 139 -18.24 -3.09 -0.30
N ALA A 140 -17.67 -3.53 -1.44
CA ALA A 140 -17.48 -4.93 -1.80
C ALA A 140 -16.60 -5.72 -0.81
N GLN A 141 -15.50 -5.14 -0.33
CA GLN A 141 -14.60 -5.78 0.63
C GLN A 141 -15.19 -5.79 2.04
N ARG A 142 -15.95 -4.75 2.44
CA ARG A 142 -16.74 -4.76 3.69
C ARG A 142 -17.82 -5.85 3.65
N ALA A 143 -18.54 -5.98 2.53
CA ALA A 143 -19.57 -7.00 2.33
C ALA A 143 -18.98 -8.42 2.36
N ARG A 144 -17.80 -8.64 1.75
CA ARG A 144 -17.10 -9.93 1.77
C ARG A 144 -16.72 -10.35 3.19
N VAL A 145 -16.17 -9.44 3.99
CA VAL A 145 -15.83 -9.74 5.40
C VAL A 145 -17.09 -10.01 6.24
N GLN A 146 -18.16 -9.25 6.03
CA GLN A 146 -19.43 -9.51 6.74
C GLN A 146 -20.03 -10.88 6.37
N ASN A 147 -19.98 -11.27 5.09
CA ASN A 147 -20.47 -12.58 4.64
C ASN A 147 -19.64 -13.73 5.22
N LEU A 148 -18.31 -13.58 5.30
CA LEU A 148 -17.43 -14.55 5.95
C LEU A 148 -17.72 -14.67 7.46
N GLN A 149 -17.97 -13.55 8.14
CA GLN A 149 -18.36 -13.54 9.56
C GLN A 149 -19.71 -14.21 9.81
N LYS A 150 -20.71 -13.96 8.95
CA LYS A 150 -22.02 -14.61 9.00
C LYS A 150 -21.90 -16.13 8.81
N GLY A 151 -21.16 -16.57 7.77
CA GLY A 151 -20.93 -17.98 7.51
C GLY A 151 -20.19 -18.70 8.65
N ALA A 152 -19.20 -18.06 9.28
CA ALA A 152 -18.52 -18.61 10.45
C ALA A 152 -19.48 -18.77 11.65
N ASN A 153 -20.37 -17.81 11.89
CA ASN A 153 -21.35 -17.89 12.97
C ASN A 153 -22.41 -18.98 12.72
N GLU A 154 -22.90 -19.11 11.49
CA GLU A 154 -23.85 -20.16 11.11
C GLU A 154 -23.24 -21.56 11.26
N ASN A 155 -22.00 -21.75 10.82
CA ASN A 155 -21.27 -23.01 10.99
C ASN A 155 -21.08 -23.35 12.48
N ARG A 156 -20.76 -22.36 13.31
CA ARG A 156 -20.67 -22.52 14.77
C ARG A 156 -22.00 -22.98 15.37
N LEU A 157 -23.11 -22.31 15.00
CA LEU A 157 -24.45 -22.65 15.48
C LEU A 157 -24.89 -24.05 15.03
N ARG A 158 -24.66 -24.42 13.76
CA ARG A 158 -24.90 -25.77 13.23
C ARG A 158 -24.12 -26.81 14.01
N ARG A 159 -22.82 -26.60 14.21
CA ARG A 159 -21.97 -27.52 14.97
C ARG A 159 -22.46 -27.70 16.41
N LYS A 160 -22.91 -26.62 17.07
CA LYS A 160 -23.51 -26.67 18.41
C LYS A 160 -24.81 -27.49 18.42
N LYS A 161 -25.69 -27.29 17.43
CA LYS A 161 -26.94 -28.06 17.27
C LYS A 161 -26.67 -29.54 17.04
N THR A 162 -25.80 -29.90 16.09
CA THR A 162 -25.44 -31.30 15.81
C THR A 162 -24.85 -31.98 17.04
N HIS A 163 -23.99 -31.28 17.77
CA HIS A 163 -23.40 -31.80 19.01
C HIS A 163 -24.45 -31.99 20.12
N SER A 164 -25.41 -31.07 20.25
CA SER A 164 -26.54 -31.22 21.18
C SER A 164 -27.43 -32.42 20.82
N ASN A 165 -27.79 -32.57 19.55
CA ASN A 165 -28.61 -33.68 19.07
C ASN A 165 -27.90 -35.03 19.28
N LYS A 166 -26.60 -35.11 19.00
CA LYS A 166 -25.79 -36.31 19.28
C LYS A 166 -25.79 -36.67 20.77
N LYS A 167 -25.72 -35.68 21.67
CA LYS A 167 -25.84 -35.90 23.12
C LYS A 167 -27.25 -36.36 23.52
N ALA A 168 -28.29 -35.80 22.93
CA ALA A 168 -29.68 -36.18 23.21
C ALA A 168 -30.00 -37.61 22.74
N SER A 169 -29.57 -38.00 21.54
CA SER A 169 -29.77 -39.36 21.01
C SER A 169 -29.13 -40.45 21.87
N ARG A 170 -27.98 -40.15 22.51
CA ARG A 170 -27.33 -41.07 23.45
C ARG A 170 -28.16 -41.34 24.72
N LYS A 171 -28.93 -40.34 25.18
CA LYS A 171 -29.79 -40.51 26.36
C LYS A 171 -31.05 -41.31 26.06
N LYS A 172 -31.59 -41.17 24.85
CA LYS A 172 -32.81 -41.87 24.43
C LYS A 172 -32.59 -43.38 24.24
N ALA A 173 -31.43 -43.78 23.72
CA ALA A 173 -31.07 -45.19 23.55
C ALA A 173 -30.79 -45.94 24.88
N GLY A 174 -30.66 -45.22 26.00
CA GLY A 174 -30.45 -45.81 27.32
C GLY A 174 -31.69 -45.88 28.21
N SER A 175 -32.88 -45.52 27.71
CA SER A 175 -34.13 -45.55 28.48
C SER A 175 -35.13 -46.62 28.00
N GLU A 176 -34.70 -47.55 27.16
CA GLU A 176 -35.45 -48.77 26.81
C GLU A 176 -34.73 -49.97 27.42
N TYR A 177 -34.86 -50.14 28.73
CA TYR A 177 -34.67 -51.39 29.50
C TYR A 177 -35.45 -51.29 30.80
#